data_AF-A0A6V7UXK7-F1
#
_entry.id   AF-A0A6V7UXK7-F1
#
_cell.length_a   1.000
_cell.length_b   1.000
_cell.length_c   1.000
_cell.angle_alpha   90.00
_cell.angle_beta   90.00
_cell.angle_gamma   90.00
#
_symmetry.space_group_name_H-M   'P 1'
#
loop_
_entity.id
_entity.type
_entity.pdbx_description
1 polymer ?
#
loop_
_entity_poly.entity_id
_entity_poly.type
_entity_poly.pdbx_seq_one_letter_code
_entity_poly.pdbx_strand_id
1 'polypeptide(L)'
;MLFLIFTNHNAQGHVKQAKEFFAYFAQNYGSKYPNIIYETFNEPLQVDWNGVKSYHEQVVAEIRKYDNKNVIVLGSTTWSQDVDTAANNPVRGSNLCYSLHYYAATHKQNLRDKAQAAINKGACIFVTEYGTVDASGGGGVDEGSTKSGITSWIARKFLTSTGLSRTRQKGLQHSPLERLLLKLAMMTD
;
A
#
# COMPACT_ATOMS: atom_id res chain seq x y z
N MET A 1 -10.42 2.58 11.84
CA MET A 1 -9.45 1.83 11.02
C MET A 1 -8.18 1.78 11.85
N LEU A 2 -7.60 0.59 12.05
CA LEU A 2 -6.33 0.45 12.75
C LEU A 2 -5.27 0.10 11.71
N PHE A 3 -4.26 0.95 11.60
CA PHE A 3 -3.17 0.79 10.64
C PHE A 3 -1.92 0.37 11.42
N LEU A 4 -1.40 -0.83 11.13
CA LEU A 4 -0.25 -1.39 11.82
C LEU A 4 0.92 -1.42 10.85
N ILE A 5 1.92 -0.58 11.09
CA ILE A 5 3.13 -0.49 10.25
C ILE A 5 4.31 -1.06 11.02
N PHE A 6 5.13 -1.88 10.35
CA PHE A 6 6.47 -2.19 10.83
C PHE A 6 7.47 -1.18 10.23
N THR A 7 7.73 -0.10 10.99
CA THR A 7 8.60 1.01 10.56
C THR A 7 10.07 0.62 10.70
N ASN A 8 10.64 0.03 9.65
CA ASN A 8 12.05 -0.31 9.57
C ASN A 8 12.50 -0.31 8.11
N HIS A 9 13.60 0.38 7.77
CA HIS A 9 14.13 0.43 6.40
C HIS A 9 14.93 -0.83 6.00
N ASN A 10 15.19 -1.73 6.94
CA ASN A 10 15.93 -2.98 6.79
C ASN A 10 15.15 -4.16 7.41
N ALA A 11 13.82 -4.20 7.24
CA ALA A 11 12.97 -5.21 7.87
C ALA A 11 13.35 -6.66 7.49
N GLN A 12 13.97 -6.88 6.34
CA GLN A 12 14.52 -8.18 5.92
C GLN A 12 15.56 -8.75 6.90
N GLY A 13 16.28 -7.89 7.64
CA GLY A 13 17.19 -8.31 8.72
C GLY A 13 16.47 -8.66 10.03
N HIS A 14 15.17 -8.41 10.12
CA HIS A 14 14.35 -8.49 11.34
C HIS A 14 13.08 -9.33 11.14
N VAL A 15 13.14 -10.36 10.28
CA VAL A 15 12.00 -11.22 9.92
C VAL A 15 11.31 -11.80 11.16
N LYS A 16 12.09 -12.27 12.14
CA LYS A 16 11.56 -12.85 13.38
C LYS A 16 10.72 -11.83 14.16
N GLN A 17 11.25 -10.63 14.37
CA GLN A 17 10.58 -9.56 15.10
C GLN A 17 9.31 -9.10 14.39
N ALA A 18 9.36 -8.95 13.07
CA ALA A 18 8.18 -8.60 12.28
C ALA A 18 7.09 -9.67 12.40
N LYS A 19 7.46 -10.95 12.31
CA LYS A 19 6.54 -12.08 12.50
C LYS A 19 5.90 -12.07 13.89
N GLU A 20 6.69 -11.91 14.95
CA GLU A 20 6.19 -11.86 16.33
C GLU A 20 5.23 -10.67 16.53
N PHE A 21 5.59 -9.50 16.03
CA PHE A 21 4.76 -8.30 16.08
C PHE A 21 3.42 -8.51 15.37
N PHE A 22 3.43 -8.94 14.11
CA PHE A 22 2.21 -9.10 13.35
C PHE A 22 1.36 -10.29 13.82
N ALA A 23 1.97 -11.39 14.26
CA ALA A 23 1.27 -12.53 14.84
C ALA A 23 0.47 -12.10 16.08
N TYR A 24 1.06 -11.29 16.97
CA TYR A 24 0.36 -10.78 18.14
C TYR A 24 -0.93 -10.04 17.75
N PHE A 25 -0.87 -9.11 16.79
CA PHE A 25 -2.06 -8.37 16.38
C PHE A 25 -3.07 -9.22 15.60
N ALA A 26 -2.59 -10.08 14.70
CA ALA A 26 -3.46 -10.97 13.93
C ALA A 26 -4.22 -11.95 14.83
N GLN A 27 -3.55 -12.51 15.84
CA GLN A 27 -4.16 -13.44 16.81
C GLN A 27 -5.19 -12.74 17.70
N ASN A 28 -4.88 -11.53 18.19
CA ASN A 28 -5.73 -10.87 19.18
C ASN A 28 -6.89 -10.08 18.54
N TYR A 29 -6.69 -9.55 17.33
CA TYR A 29 -7.59 -8.57 16.72
C TYR A 29 -8.01 -8.88 15.28
N GLY A 30 -7.19 -9.59 14.51
CA GLY A 30 -7.35 -9.75 13.05
C GLY A 30 -8.73 -10.25 12.62
N SER A 31 -9.06 -11.49 12.98
CA SER A 31 -10.35 -12.10 12.63
C SER A 31 -11.58 -11.42 13.27
N LYS A 32 -11.37 -10.62 14.32
CA LYS A 32 -12.45 -9.94 15.07
C LYS A 32 -12.85 -8.60 14.45
N TYR A 33 -11.90 -7.91 13.81
CA TYR A 33 -12.13 -6.55 13.32
C TYR A 33 -11.79 -6.44 11.82
N PRO A 34 -12.78 -6.13 10.96
CA PRO A 34 -12.56 -6.01 9.51
C PRO A 34 -11.85 -4.70 9.10
N ASN A 35 -11.36 -3.93 10.08
CA ASN A 35 -10.87 -2.56 9.91
C ASN A 35 -9.34 -2.47 10.09
N ILE A 36 -8.65 -3.62 10.14
CA ILE A 36 -7.21 -3.70 10.34
C ILE A 36 -6.53 -3.77 8.98
N ILE A 37 -5.43 -3.04 8.84
CA ILE A 37 -4.54 -3.14 7.70
C ILE A 37 -3.12 -3.32 8.25
N TYR A 38 -2.40 -4.28 7.67
CA TYR A 38 -1.02 -4.58 8.03
C TYR A 38 -0.10 -4.05 6.95
N GLU A 39 0.81 -3.13 7.25
CA GLU A 39 1.89 -2.74 6.35
C GLU A 39 3.19 -3.37 6.80
N THR A 40 3.60 -4.43 6.10
CA THR A 40 4.64 -5.35 6.58
C THR A 40 6.06 -4.80 6.45
N PHE A 41 6.28 -3.81 5.59
CA PHE A 41 7.57 -3.16 5.38
C PHE A 41 7.33 -1.77 4.79
N ASN A 42 7.57 -0.71 5.58
CA ASN A 42 7.31 0.68 5.18
C ASN A 42 8.08 1.07 3.91
N GLU A 43 9.41 1.04 3.96
CA GLU A 43 10.28 1.54 2.89
C GLU A 43 11.55 0.69 2.76
N PRO A 44 11.51 -0.38 1.96
CA PRO A 44 12.68 -1.21 1.68
C PRO A 44 13.81 -0.44 0.99
N LEU A 45 15.01 -0.49 1.61
CA LEU A 45 16.24 0.13 1.10
C LEU A 45 17.36 -0.89 0.95
N GLN A 46 18.17 -0.70 -0.09
CA GLN A 46 19.41 -1.43 -0.32
C GLN A 46 19.23 -2.97 -0.34
N VAL A 47 18.07 -3.42 -0.84
CA VAL A 47 17.71 -4.83 -1.00
C VAL A 47 16.99 -4.98 -2.32
N ASP A 48 17.21 -6.10 -3.02
CA ASP A 48 16.54 -6.38 -4.28
C ASP A 48 15.10 -6.88 -4.05
N TRP A 49 14.28 -6.88 -5.12
CA TRP A 49 12.90 -7.32 -4.98
C TRP A 49 12.78 -8.76 -4.50
N ASN A 50 13.70 -9.66 -4.85
CA ASN A 50 13.62 -11.06 -4.40
C ASN A 50 13.81 -11.18 -2.88
N GLY A 51 14.74 -10.41 -2.29
CA GLY A 51 14.91 -10.33 -0.84
C GLY A 51 13.67 -9.76 -0.14
N VAL A 52 13.12 -8.67 -0.66
CA VAL A 52 11.88 -8.06 -0.14
C VAL A 52 10.69 -9.02 -0.24
N LYS A 53 10.55 -9.69 -1.38
CA LYS A 53 9.50 -10.68 -1.63
C LYS A 53 9.59 -11.86 -0.66
N SER A 54 10.79 -12.41 -0.45
CA SER A 54 11.03 -13.52 0.49
C SER A 54 10.67 -13.13 1.93
N TYR A 55 10.98 -11.89 2.33
CA TYR A 55 10.52 -11.35 3.62
C TYR A 55 8.98 -11.32 3.69
N HIS A 56 8.33 -10.74 2.68
CA HIS A 56 6.87 -10.61 2.67
C HIS A 56 6.17 -11.96 2.68
N GLU A 57 6.64 -12.94 1.92
CA GLU A 57 6.06 -14.29 1.91
C GLU A 57 6.08 -14.93 3.31
N GLN A 58 7.15 -14.75 4.07
CA GLN A 58 7.26 -15.26 5.45
C GLN A 58 6.33 -14.54 6.42
N VAL A 59 6.23 -13.20 6.34
CA VAL A 59 5.39 -12.41 7.24
C VAL A 59 3.90 -12.56 6.90
N VAL A 60 3.55 -12.58 5.62
CA VAL A 60 2.18 -12.85 5.14
C VAL A 60 1.73 -14.23 5.61
N ALA A 61 2.56 -15.26 5.44
CA ALA A 61 2.23 -16.60 5.92
C ALA A 61 1.96 -16.62 7.43
N GLU A 62 2.71 -15.85 8.22
CA GLU A 62 2.50 -15.75 9.67
C GLU A 62 1.17 -15.06 10.02
N ILE A 63 0.87 -13.90 9.40
CA ILE A 63 -0.41 -13.18 9.59
C ILE A 63 -1.58 -14.11 9.23
N ARG A 64 -1.48 -14.81 8.09
CA ARG A 64 -2.56 -15.65 7.56
C ARG A 64 -2.85 -16.90 8.40
N LYS A 65 -2.02 -17.26 9.39
CA LYS A 65 -2.38 -18.27 10.41
C LYS A 65 -3.57 -17.83 11.26
N TYR A 66 -3.75 -16.52 11.48
CA TYR A 66 -4.73 -15.97 12.41
C TYR A 66 -5.75 -15.05 11.75
N ASP A 67 -5.40 -14.41 10.63
CA ASP A 67 -6.26 -13.49 9.91
C ASP A 67 -6.25 -13.76 8.40
N ASN A 68 -7.34 -14.32 7.88
CA ASN A 68 -7.50 -14.68 6.47
C ASN A 68 -8.23 -13.63 5.62
N LYS A 69 -8.62 -12.48 6.19
CA LYS A 69 -9.52 -11.52 5.52
C LYS A 69 -8.95 -10.13 5.40
N ASN A 70 -8.26 -9.62 6.41
CA ASN A 70 -7.80 -8.23 6.38
C ASN A 70 -6.71 -8.00 5.33
N VAL A 71 -6.61 -6.74 4.91
CA VAL A 71 -5.68 -6.31 3.87
C VAL A 71 -4.26 -6.31 4.43
N ILE A 72 -3.32 -6.81 3.63
CA ILE A 72 -1.88 -6.68 3.90
C ILE A 72 -1.28 -5.84 2.78
N VAL A 73 -0.62 -4.75 3.15
CA VAL A 73 0.09 -3.84 2.24
C VAL A 73 1.59 -4.14 2.31
N LEU A 74 2.21 -4.27 1.15
CA LEU A 74 3.58 -4.75 0.97
C LEU A 74 4.43 -3.64 0.35
N GLY A 75 5.47 -3.19 1.05
CA GLY A 75 6.47 -2.27 0.48
C GLY A 75 7.26 -2.91 -0.66
N SER A 76 7.64 -2.08 -1.63
CA SER A 76 8.54 -2.44 -2.73
C SER A 76 9.89 -1.73 -2.59
N THR A 77 10.87 -2.10 -3.39
CA THR A 77 12.19 -1.45 -3.37
C THR A 77 12.10 0.05 -3.67
N THR A 78 13.16 0.77 -3.29
CA THR A 78 13.33 2.22 -3.52
C THR A 78 12.24 3.01 -2.79
N TRP A 79 12.18 2.91 -1.46
CA TRP A 79 11.18 3.61 -0.64
C TRP A 79 9.74 3.38 -1.13
N SER A 80 9.37 2.12 -1.42
CA SER A 80 8.03 1.77 -1.91
C SER A 80 7.64 2.49 -3.22
N GLN A 81 8.58 2.56 -4.17
CA GLN A 81 8.34 3.17 -5.49
C GLN A 81 8.29 2.16 -6.65
N ASP A 82 9.02 1.04 -6.54
CA ASP A 82 9.14 0.02 -7.60
C ASP A 82 7.98 -0.99 -7.65
N VAL A 83 6.74 -0.48 -7.58
CA VAL A 83 5.52 -1.29 -7.61
C VAL A 83 5.31 -2.03 -8.93
N ASP A 84 5.87 -1.53 -10.02
CA ASP A 84 5.90 -2.18 -11.33
C ASP A 84 6.74 -3.46 -11.32
N THR A 85 7.88 -3.42 -10.63
CA THR A 85 8.75 -4.58 -10.39
C THR A 85 8.04 -5.61 -9.52
N ALA A 86 7.40 -5.16 -8.43
CA ALA A 86 6.61 -6.04 -7.58
C ALA A 86 5.47 -6.73 -8.33
N ALA A 87 4.76 -5.99 -9.18
CA ALA A 87 3.70 -6.52 -10.03
C ALA A 87 4.19 -7.54 -11.09
N ASN A 88 5.46 -7.51 -11.50
CA ASN A 88 6.04 -8.50 -12.42
C ASN A 88 6.32 -9.85 -11.74
N ASN A 89 6.61 -9.85 -10.45
CA ASN A 89 6.93 -11.05 -9.68
C ASN A 89 6.21 -11.00 -8.31
N PRO A 90 4.87 -11.09 -8.29
CA PRO A 90 4.09 -10.76 -7.11
C PRO A 90 4.26 -11.78 -5.98
N VAL A 91 4.02 -11.31 -4.76
CA VAL A 91 3.86 -12.15 -3.57
C VAL A 91 2.54 -12.88 -3.71
N ARG A 92 2.54 -14.20 -3.53
CA ARG A 92 1.33 -15.02 -3.67
C ARG A 92 0.45 -14.87 -2.43
N GLY A 93 -0.86 -14.76 -2.64
CA GLY A 93 -1.84 -14.71 -1.57
C GLY A 93 -3.11 -13.97 -1.98
N SER A 94 -3.96 -13.69 -0.99
CA SER A 94 -5.20 -12.93 -1.15
C SER A 94 -5.19 -11.66 -0.31
N ASN A 95 -5.97 -10.67 -0.74
CA ASN A 95 -6.12 -9.36 -0.09
C ASN A 95 -4.77 -8.69 0.16
N LEU A 96 -3.90 -8.74 -0.84
CA LEU A 96 -2.58 -8.12 -0.85
C LEU A 96 -2.60 -6.88 -1.74
N CYS A 97 -2.02 -5.79 -1.24
CA CYS A 97 -1.76 -4.57 -1.99
C CYS A 97 -0.29 -4.19 -1.87
N TYR A 98 0.21 -3.35 -2.76
CA TYR A 98 1.57 -2.80 -2.70
C TYR A 98 1.54 -1.33 -2.28
N SER A 99 2.38 -0.95 -1.32
CA SER A 99 2.48 0.46 -0.95
C SER A 99 3.13 1.28 -2.07
N LEU A 100 2.64 2.49 -2.27
CA LEU A 100 3.25 3.49 -3.14
C LEU A 100 3.48 4.76 -2.33
N HIS A 101 4.74 5.13 -2.11
CA HIS A 101 5.08 6.37 -1.41
C HIS A 101 5.47 7.45 -2.42
N TYR A 102 5.03 8.68 -2.18
CA TYR A 102 5.43 9.80 -3.03
C TYR A 102 5.47 11.13 -2.30
N TYR A 103 6.46 11.93 -2.65
CA TYR A 103 6.58 13.34 -2.28
C TYR A 103 6.37 14.20 -3.52
N ALA A 104 5.32 15.04 -3.50
CA ALA A 104 4.78 15.69 -4.68
C ALA A 104 5.78 16.62 -5.37
N ALA A 105 6.71 17.26 -4.63
CA ALA A 105 7.72 18.13 -5.23
C ALA A 105 8.85 17.35 -5.94
N THR A 106 9.08 16.09 -5.57
CA THR A 106 10.13 15.24 -6.15
C THR A 106 9.60 14.28 -7.21
N HIS A 107 8.49 13.59 -6.91
CA HIS A 107 8.02 12.46 -7.71
C HIS A 107 6.92 12.88 -8.67
N LYS A 108 7.17 12.70 -9.98
CA LYS A 108 6.33 13.24 -11.07
C LYS A 108 5.79 12.12 -11.97
N GLN A 109 5.99 12.23 -13.29
CA GLN A 109 5.42 11.32 -14.28
C GLN A 109 6.00 9.91 -14.18
N ASN A 110 7.31 9.76 -13.96
CA ASN A 110 7.95 8.44 -13.88
C ASN A 110 7.28 7.54 -12.83
N LEU A 111 7.01 8.06 -11.63
CA LEU A 111 6.35 7.28 -10.58
C LEU A 111 4.90 6.94 -10.93
N ARG A 112 4.19 7.83 -11.63
CA ARG A 112 2.85 7.53 -12.17
C ARG A 112 2.90 6.40 -13.20
N ASP A 113 3.92 6.38 -14.05
CA ASP A 113 4.07 5.34 -15.08
C ASP A 113 4.33 3.98 -14.45
N LYS A 114 5.18 3.90 -13.42
CA LYS A 114 5.38 2.67 -12.63
C LYS A 114 4.07 2.19 -12.00
N ALA A 115 3.37 3.08 -11.31
CA ALA A 115 2.08 2.75 -10.71
C ALA A 115 1.05 2.29 -11.74
N GLN A 116 0.99 2.94 -12.91
CA GLN A 116 0.08 2.54 -13.99
C GLN A 116 0.43 1.18 -14.58
N ALA A 117 1.73 0.89 -14.76
CA ALA A 117 2.20 -0.40 -15.24
C ALA A 117 1.83 -1.54 -14.28
N ALA A 118 1.91 -1.29 -12.97
CA ALA A 118 1.47 -2.24 -11.94
C ALA A 118 -0.05 -2.45 -11.95
N ILE A 119 -0.83 -1.37 -12.00
CA ILE A 119 -2.31 -1.42 -12.08
C ILE A 119 -2.76 -2.18 -13.33
N ASN A 120 -2.11 -1.96 -14.49
CA ASN A 120 -2.43 -2.67 -15.74
C ASN A 120 -2.21 -4.18 -15.65
N LYS A 121 -1.38 -4.65 -14.71
CA LYS A 121 -1.16 -6.08 -14.41
C LYS A 121 -2.12 -6.62 -13.35
N GLY A 122 -3.06 -5.81 -12.89
CA GLY A 122 -4.04 -6.19 -11.87
C GLY A 122 -3.53 -6.08 -10.43
N ALA A 123 -2.37 -5.45 -10.20
CA ALA A 123 -1.87 -5.23 -8.84
C ALA A 123 -2.76 -4.21 -8.10
N CYS A 124 -3.13 -4.53 -6.87
CA CYS A 124 -3.68 -3.52 -5.95
C CYS A 124 -2.53 -2.62 -5.50
N ILE A 125 -2.66 -1.30 -5.72
CA ILE A 125 -1.76 -0.29 -5.18
C ILE A 125 -2.47 0.38 -4.02
N PHE A 126 -1.75 0.77 -2.97
CA PHE A 126 -2.26 1.51 -1.81
C PHE A 126 -1.27 2.62 -1.44
N VAL A 127 -1.69 3.89 -1.38
CA VAL A 127 -0.79 4.95 -0.90
C VAL A 127 -0.88 5.01 0.61
N THR A 128 0.18 4.54 1.28
CA THR A 128 0.28 4.51 2.75
C THR A 128 1.02 5.73 3.29
N GLU A 129 1.90 6.34 2.49
CA GLU A 129 2.61 7.58 2.81
C GLU A 129 2.66 8.53 1.61
N TYR A 130 2.44 9.83 1.84
CA TYR A 130 2.73 10.86 0.85
C TYR A 130 3.02 12.22 1.49
N GLY A 131 3.75 13.07 0.77
CA GLY A 131 4.04 14.45 1.17
C GLY A 131 3.82 15.45 0.03
N THR A 132 3.64 16.73 0.38
CA THR A 132 3.42 17.83 -0.59
C THR A 132 4.70 18.59 -0.92
N VAL A 133 5.77 18.31 -0.17
CA VAL A 133 7.10 18.91 -0.28
C VAL A 133 8.05 17.93 -0.98
N ASP A 134 9.36 18.14 -0.90
CA ASP A 134 10.34 17.23 -1.51
C ASP A 134 10.59 15.98 -0.64
N ALA A 135 11.26 14.97 -1.21
CA ALA A 135 11.47 13.66 -0.61
C ALA A 135 12.35 13.66 0.65
N SER A 136 12.99 14.77 1.00
CA SER A 136 13.66 14.93 2.31
C SER A 136 12.66 15.22 3.45
N GLY A 137 11.40 15.47 3.12
CA GLY A 137 10.38 15.97 4.05
C GLY A 137 10.49 17.48 4.31
N GLY A 138 11.43 18.16 3.66
CA GLY A 138 11.62 19.61 3.71
C GLY A 138 11.29 20.31 2.39
N GLY A 139 11.65 21.59 2.30
CA GLY A 139 11.42 22.41 1.12
C GLY A 139 10.03 23.05 1.04
N GLY A 140 9.79 23.79 -0.05
CA GLY A 140 8.52 24.45 -0.29
C GLY A 140 7.45 23.48 -0.82
N VAL A 141 6.19 23.74 -0.47
CA VAL A 141 5.05 22.98 -1.00
C VAL A 141 4.95 23.16 -2.51
N ASP A 142 4.89 22.06 -3.25
CA ASP A 142 4.57 22.07 -4.68
C ASP A 142 3.06 21.98 -4.86
N GLU A 143 2.40 23.15 -4.83
CA GLU A 143 0.94 23.23 -4.91
C GLU A 143 0.40 22.65 -6.22
N GLY A 144 1.10 22.84 -7.34
CA GLY A 144 0.67 22.35 -8.65
C GLY A 144 0.59 20.83 -8.69
N SER A 145 1.63 20.16 -8.20
CA SER A 145 1.72 18.70 -8.16
C SER A 145 0.77 18.09 -7.11
N THR A 146 0.56 18.81 -6.01
CA THR A 146 -0.37 18.42 -4.92
C THR A 146 -1.83 18.54 -5.36
N LYS A 147 -2.22 19.64 -6.03
CA LYS A 147 -3.63 19.90 -6.38
C LYS A 147 -4.06 19.24 -7.70
N SER A 148 -3.15 19.08 -8.65
CA SER A 148 -3.50 18.66 -10.03
C SER A 148 -2.62 17.54 -10.62
N GLY A 149 -1.48 17.23 -9.98
CA GLY A 149 -0.48 16.31 -10.50
C GLY A 149 -0.66 14.86 -10.03
N ILE A 150 0.36 14.33 -9.35
CA ILE A 150 0.42 12.92 -8.94
C ILE A 150 -0.70 12.58 -7.95
N THR A 151 -1.00 13.46 -7.00
CA THR A 151 -2.07 13.25 -6.00
C THR A 151 -3.43 13.07 -6.66
N SER A 152 -3.83 13.96 -7.57
CA SER A 152 -5.11 13.87 -8.27
C SER A 152 -5.16 12.69 -9.24
N TRP A 153 -4.04 12.34 -9.87
CA TRP A 153 -3.96 11.14 -10.72
C TRP A 153 -4.18 9.87 -9.91
N ILE A 154 -3.50 9.74 -8.77
CA ILE A 154 -3.66 8.63 -7.83
C ILE A 154 -5.13 8.55 -7.40
N ALA A 155 -5.70 9.64 -6.86
CA ALA A 155 -7.09 9.66 -6.40
C ALA A 155 -8.09 9.17 -7.47
N ARG A 156 -7.92 9.61 -8.73
CA ARG A 156 -8.75 9.16 -9.85
C ARG A 156 -8.60 7.67 -10.15
N LYS A 157 -7.37 7.14 -10.10
CA LYS A 157 -7.11 5.73 -10.41
C LYS A 157 -7.67 4.79 -9.36
N PHE A 158 -7.55 5.15 -8.08
CA PHE A 158 -8.16 4.43 -6.96
C PHE A 158 -9.69 4.35 -7.06
N LEU A 159 -10.35 5.42 -7.51
CA LEU A 159 -11.79 5.43 -7.76
C LEU A 159 -12.20 4.53 -8.93
N THR A 160 -11.39 4.47 -10.00
CA THR A 160 -11.70 3.64 -11.17
C THR A 160 -11.43 2.16 -10.98
N SER A 161 -10.37 1.77 -10.26
CA SER A 161 -9.99 0.36 -10.06
C SER A 161 -10.92 -0.41 -9.12
N THR A 162 -11.73 0.31 -8.34
CA THR A 162 -12.70 -0.24 -7.38
C THR A 162 -14.12 -0.33 -7.96
N GLY A 163 -14.33 0.04 -9.23
CA GLY A 163 -15.66 0.12 -9.84
C GLY A 163 -16.54 1.25 -9.30
N LEU A 164 -15.97 2.15 -8.49
CA LEU A 164 -16.64 3.28 -7.84
C LEU A 164 -16.74 4.48 -8.79
N SER A 165 -17.60 4.37 -9.79
CA SER A 165 -18.11 5.57 -10.49
C SER A 165 -18.97 6.38 -9.53
N ARG A 166 -18.85 7.72 -9.53
CA ARG A 166 -19.74 8.67 -8.80
C ARG A 166 -21.24 8.41 -9.00
N THR A 167 -21.62 7.64 -10.02
CA THR A 167 -23.01 7.33 -10.40
C THR A 167 -23.53 5.93 -10.02
N ARG A 168 -22.73 5.01 -9.44
CA ARG A 168 -23.15 3.60 -9.19
C ARG A 168 -23.10 3.16 -7.72
N GLN A 169 -23.76 3.89 -6.81
CA GLN A 169 -23.75 3.54 -5.37
C GLN A 169 -25.11 3.09 -4.78
N LYS A 170 -25.95 2.37 -5.52
CA LYS A 170 -27.11 1.71 -4.88
C LYS A 170 -27.11 0.20 -5.14
N GLY A 171 -26.75 -0.57 -4.11
CA GLY A 171 -27.18 -1.98 -3.99
C GLY A 171 -26.11 -3.09 -4.01
N LEU A 172 -24.81 -2.81 -3.99
CA LEU A 172 -23.77 -3.86 -3.99
C LEU A 172 -23.17 -4.11 -2.60
N GLN A 173 -23.02 -5.37 -2.20
CA GLN A 173 -22.23 -5.77 -1.03
C GLN A 173 -20.75 -5.62 -1.34
N HIS A 174 -20.12 -4.61 -0.74
CA HIS A 174 -18.70 -4.32 -0.96
C HIS A 174 -17.78 -5.17 -0.08
N SER A 175 -16.63 -5.59 -0.60
CA SER A 175 -15.57 -6.20 0.22
C SER A 175 -15.04 -5.20 1.27
N PRO A 176 -14.40 -5.65 2.37
CA PRO A 176 -13.76 -4.73 3.33
C PRO A 176 -12.75 -3.79 2.67
N LEU A 177 -12.01 -4.27 1.67
CA LEU A 177 -11.07 -3.48 0.86
C LEU A 177 -11.81 -2.41 0.04
N GLU A 178 -12.93 -2.74 -0.60
CA GLU A 178 -13.74 -1.78 -1.36
C GLU A 178 -14.33 -0.68 -0.46
N ARG A 179 -14.82 -1.04 0.74
CA ARG A 179 -15.34 -0.06 1.73
C ARG A 179 -14.26 0.87 2.28
N LEU A 180 -13.04 0.37 2.39
CA LEU A 180 -11.89 1.14 2.83
C LEU A 180 -11.45 2.13 1.75
N LEU A 181 -11.34 1.67 0.51
CA LEU A 181 -11.00 2.52 -0.64
C LEU A 181 -12.08 3.58 -0.89
N LEU A 182 -13.36 3.24 -0.68
CA LEU A 182 -14.48 4.19 -0.62
C LEU A 182 -14.24 5.31 0.39
N LYS A 183 -13.85 4.98 1.63
CA LYS A 183 -13.62 5.97 2.70
C LYS A 183 -12.44 6.89 2.40
N LEU A 184 -11.35 6.34 1.88
CA LEU A 184 -10.16 7.14 1.52
C LEU A 184 -10.44 8.07 0.34
N ALA A 185 -11.23 7.63 -0.65
CA ALA A 185 -11.60 8.46 -1.78
C ALA A 185 -12.62 9.58 -1.44
N MET A 186 -13.37 9.44 -0.34
CA MET A 186 -14.27 10.50 0.17
C MET A 186 -13.59 11.48 1.13
N MET A 187 -12.36 11.22 1.57
CA MET A 187 -11.60 12.12 2.45
C MET A 187 -10.81 13.20 1.68
N THR A 188 -10.87 13.19 0.34
CA THR A 188 -10.17 14.15 -0.54
C THR A 188 -11.09 15.23 -1.11
N ASP A 189 -12.34 15.33 -0.65
CA ASP A 189 -13.27 16.43 -0.96
C ASP A 189 -13.38 17.40 0.23
#